data_AF-A0A960TZ42-F1
#
_entry.id   AF-A0A960TZ42-F1
#
_cell.length_a   1.000
_cell.length_b   1.000
_cell.length_c   1.000
_cell.angle_alpha   90.00
_cell.angle_beta   90.00
_cell.angle_gamma   90.00
#
_symmetry.space_group_name_H-M   'P 1'
#
loop_
_entity.id
_entity.type
_entity.pdbx_description
1 polymer ?
#
loop_
_entity_poly.entity_id
_entity_poly.type
_entity_poly.pdbx_seq_one_letter_code
_entity_poly.pdbx_strand_id
1 'polypeptide(L)'
;MNAPVCRARAVFARLILAATMTLLWVASAAAFDMHDEDAVEIEIQITDRAQLDRLIADGYNVTGRDGDIVRLRVDSQRLDLLYARGFSPKVLPAPEKAFGYYDYDSMVDQIEEWESTYPGLVQVTELGPTQGGTRSVWMVKISDNVTENEAEPRVIFDGSIHGDEQIAEEVVMEFMDRLLSGYASADEYGALVDDFEMYFVPIVNPDGFEVPRRTNSR
;
A
#
# COMPACT_ATOMS: atom_id res chain seq x y z
N MET A 1 -33.16 -40.70 63.29
CA MET A 1 -31.80 -41.17 62.96
C MET A 1 -31.79 -41.63 61.52
N ASN A 2 -30.71 -41.31 60.82
CA ASN A 2 -30.36 -41.60 59.41
C ASN A 2 -30.87 -40.61 58.35
N ALA A 3 -29.89 -39.85 57.85
CA ALA A 3 -29.92 -38.96 56.70
C ALA A 3 -29.58 -39.74 55.39
N PRO A 4 -29.36 -39.11 54.22
CA PRO A 4 -30.14 -39.38 53.01
C PRO A 4 -29.33 -40.05 51.87
N VAL A 5 -30.02 -40.57 50.84
CA VAL A 5 -29.37 -41.00 49.58
C VAL A 5 -30.01 -40.31 48.37
N CYS A 6 -29.32 -39.24 47.95
CA CYS A 6 -28.95 -38.85 46.59
C CYS A 6 -29.62 -39.54 45.38
N ARG A 7 -30.17 -38.73 44.45
CA ARG A 7 -29.74 -38.69 43.03
C ARG A 7 -30.46 -37.59 42.25
N ALA A 8 -29.75 -36.48 42.07
CA ALA A 8 -29.99 -35.54 40.97
C ALA A 8 -29.55 -36.21 39.65
N ARG A 9 -30.41 -36.23 38.63
CA ARG A 9 -29.99 -36.57 37.25
C ARG A 9 -29.74 -35.26 36.51
N ALA A 10 -28.52 -35.18 36.00
CA ALA A 10 -27.88 -34.02 35.42
C ALA A 10 -28.50 -33.59 34.09
N VAL A 11 -28.74 -32.30 33.97
CA VAL A 11 -28.81 -31.55 32.71
C VAL A 11 -27.36 -31.30 32.29
N PHE A 12 -26.81 -32.08 31.36
CA PHE A 12 -25.49 -31.81 30.77
C PHE A 12 -25.46 -32.33 29.33
N ALA A 13 -25.90 -31.49 28.40
CA ALA A 13 -25.70 -31.74 26.96
C ALA A 13 -25.90 -30.48 26.10
N ARG A 14 -25.39 -29.30 26.48
CA ARG A 14 -25.40 -28.11 25.59
C ARG A 14 -24.28 -27.11 25.92
N LEU A 15 -23.00 -27.49 25.86
CA LEU A 15 -21.90 -26.53 26.06
C LEU A 15 -20.52 -26.94 25.50
N ILE A 16 -20.43 -27.69 24.38
CA ILE A 16 -19.11 -28.06 23.80
C ILE A 16 -18.99 -27.74 22.28
N LEU A 17 -19.96 -27.08 21.63
CA LEU A 17 -19.87 -26.82 20.18
C LEU A 17 -19.68 -25.34 19.77
N ALA A 18 -19.56 -24.40 20.72
CA ALA A 18 -19.40 -22.98 20.41
C ALA A 18 -17.99 -22.41 20.70
N ALA A 19 -17.09 -23.18 21.32
CA ALA A 19 -15.75 -22.73 21.71
C ALA A 19 -14.63 -23.14 20.73
N THR A 20 -14.90 -24.07 19.81
CA THR A 20 -13.90 -24.53 18.83
C THR A 20 -13.96 -23.78 17.50
N MET A 21 -15.05 -23.07 17.21
CA MET A 21 -15.22 -22.32 15.96
C MET A 21 -14.71 -20.88 16.05
N THR A 22 -14.53 -20.34 17.26
CA THR A 22 -13.92 -19.03 17.51
C THR A 22 -12.39 -19.10 17.60
N LEU A 23 -11.81 -20.26 17.94
CA LEU A 23 -10.36 -20.42 17.96
C LEU A 23 -9.76 -20.63 16.56
N LEU A 24 -10.54 -21.08 15.57
CA LEU A 24 -10.08 -21.25 14.19
C LEU A 24 -10.12 -19.97 13.35
N TRP A 25 -10.81 -18.93 13.80
CA TRP A 25 -10.86 -17.66 13.05
C TRP A 25 -9.70 -16.73 13.41
N VAL A 26 -9.27 -16.73 14.69
CA VAL A 26 -8.13 -15.93 15.16
C VAL A 26 -6.81 -16.39 14.54
N ALA A 27 -6.65 -17.69 14.23
CA ALA A 27 -5.44 -18.19 13.59
C ALA A 27 -5.30 -17.77 12.11
N SER A 28 -6.40 -17.51 11.41
CA SER A 28 -6.34 -17.11 9.99
C SER A 28 -5.96 -15.64 9.78
N ALA A 29 -6.29 -14.78 10.74
CA ALA A 29 -5.91 -13.36 10.70
C ALA A 29 -4.44 -13.13 11.10
N ALA A 30 -3.85 -14.00 11.92
CA ALA A 30 -2.45 -13.90 12.36
C ALA A 30 -1.45 -14.50 11.34
N ALA A 31 -1.92 -15.21 10.32
CA ALA A 31 -1.08 -15.76 9.25
C ALA A 31 -0.94 -14.83 8.04
N PHE A 32 -1.66 -13.69 8.03
CA PHE A 32 -1.52 -12.65 7.03
C PHE A 32 -0.56 -11.58 7.57
N ASP A 33 0.70 -11.76 7.18
CA ASP A 33 1.77 -10.76 7.17
C ASP A 33 2.05 -10.04 8.50
N MET A 34 2.82 -10.70 9.36
CA MET A 34 3.50 -10.07 10.50
C MET A 34 5.00 -9.84 10.22
N HIS A 35 5.46 -10.04 8.98
CA HIS A 35 6.90 -10.18 8.69
C HIS A 35 7.50 -9.04 7.86
N ASP A 36 6.70 -8.18 7.20
CA ASP A 36 7.27 -7.15 6.30
C ASP A 36 7.77 -5.87 6.99
N GLU A 37 7.47 -5.64 8.28
CA GLU A 37 7.87 -4.40 8.97
C GLU A 37 9.38 -4.25 9.20
N ASP A 38 10.09 -5.38 9.32
CA ASP A 38 11.56 -5.43 9.42
C ASP A 38 12.21 -5.93 8.13
N ALA A 39 11.44 -6.03 7.03
CA ALA A 39 11.96 -6.61 5.82
C ALA A 39 12.94 -5.66 5.13
N VAL A 40 14.09 -6.22 4.77
CA VAL A 40 15.14 -5.53 4.05
C VAL A 40 15.26 -6.10 2.65
N GLU A 41 15.72 -5.28 1.71
CA GLU A 41 16.13 -5.76 0.41
C GLU A 41 17.56 -6.28 0.49
N ILE A 42 17.80 -7.45 -0.10
CA ILE A 42 19.12 -8.08 -0.15
C ILE A 42 19.46 -8.49 -1.57
N GLU A 43 20.75 -8.53 -1.88
CA GLU A 43 21.30 -9.22 -3.05
C GLU A 43 21.95 -10.54 -2.64
N ILE A 44 21.64 -11.60 -3.38
CA ILE A 44 22.33 -12.88 -3.29
C ILE A 44 22.83 -13.30 -4.66
N GLN A 45 23.95 -14.02 -4.70
CA GLN A 45 24.40 -14.70 -5.90
C GLN A 45 23.79 -16.11 -5.96
N ILE A 46 23.22 -16.46 -7.10
CA ILE A 46 22.77 -17.81 -7.42
C ILE A 46 23.77 -18.52 -8.34
N THR A 47 23.84 -19.83 -8.28
CA THR A 47 24.71 -20.65 -9.15
C THR A 47 24.04 -21.01 -10.46
N ASP A 48 22.72 -21.17 -10.44
CA ASP A 48 21.92 -21.61 -11.56
C ASP A 48 20.45 -21.25 -11.37
N ARG A 49 19.66 -21.45 -12.44
CA ARG A 49 18.23 -21.18 -12.41
C ARG A 49 17.47 -22.08 -11.44
N ALA A 50 17.92 -23.32 -11.22
CA ALA A 50 17.24 -24.23 -10.31
C ALA A 50 17.36 -23.78 -8.84
N GLN A 51 18.43 -23.08 -8.47
CA GLN A 51 18.56 -22.47 -7.15
C GLN A 51 17.54 -21.34 -6.94
N LEU A 52 17.30 -20.52 -7.97
CA LEU A 52 16.22 -19.53 -7.94
C LEU A 52 14.85 -20.20 -7.83
N ASP A 53 14.58 -21.24 -8.60
CA ASP A 53 13.29 -21.94 -8.56
C ASP A 53 13.04 -22.56 -7.17
N ARG A 54 14.08 -23.03 -6.46
CA ARG A 54 13.98 -23.47 -5.06
C ARG A 54 13.65 -22.33 -4.10
N LEU A 55 14.29 -21.17 -4.25
CA LEU A 55 13.99 -19.99 -3.42
C LEU A 55 12.54 -19.55 -3.60
N ILE A 56 12.03 -19.54 -4.83
CA ILE A 56 10.64 -19.22 -5.14
C ILE A 56 9.71 -20.28 -4.52
N ALA A 57 10.03 -21.58 -4.67
CA ALA A 57 9.25 -22.66 -4.08
C ALA A 57 9.21 -22.62 -2.54
N ASP A 58 10.29 -22.13 -1.92
CA ASP A 58 10.39 -21.90 -0.47
C ASP A 58 9.67 -20.60 -0.02
N GLY A 59 9.09 -19.86 -0.96
CA GLY A 59 8.26 -18.69 -0.70
C GLY A 59 9.02 -17.38 -0.54
N TYR A 60 10.29 -17.29 -0.97
CA TYR A 60 11.05 -16.03 -0.96
C TYR A 60 10.47 -15.04 -1.98
N ASN A 61 10.35 -13.77 -1.57
CA ASN A 61 9.87 -12.69 -2.42
C ASN A 61 11.02 -12.17 -3.29
N VAL A 62 10.98 -12.45 -4.60
CA VAL A 62 12.00 -12.02 -5.56
C VAL A 62 11.59 -10.67 -6.15
N THR A 63 12.38 -9.63 -5.86
CA THR A 63 12.13 -8.25 -6.33
C THR A 63 12.85 -7.93 -7.63
N GLY A 64 13.90 -8.68 -7.98
CA GLY A 64 14.63 -8.46 -9.23
C GLY A 64 15.68 -9.53 -9.52
N ARG A 65 16.18 -9.53 -10.76
CA ARG A 65 17.27 -10.41 -11.19
C ARG A 65 18.13 -9.72 -12.24
N ASP A 66 19.44 -9.74 -12.02
CA ASP A 66 20.44 -9.33 -12.99
C ASP A 66 21.49 -10.45 -13.15
N GLY A 67 21.37 -11.20 -14.25
CA GLY A 67 22.18 -12.40 -14.48
C GLY A 67 22.03 -13.44 -13.37
N ASP A 68 23.13 -13.64 -12.63
CA ASP A 68 23.22 -14.58 -11.51
C ASP A 68 23.08 -13.88 -10.14
N ILE A 69 22.71 -12.61 -10.13
CA ILE A 69 22.36 -11.86 -8.92
C ILE A 69 20.84 -11.78 -8.83
N VAL A 70 20.31 -12.11 -7.66
CA VAL A 70 18.88 -12.06 -7.35
C VAL A 70 18.67 -11.10 -6.19
N ARG A 71 17.70 -10.19 -6.34
CA ARG A 71 17.22 -9.34 -5.26
C ARG A 71 16.03 -9.99 -4.59
N LEU A 72 16.07 -10.04 -3.26
CA LEU A 72 15.02 -10.59 -2.43
C LEU A 72 14.61 -9.57 -1.38
N ARG A 73 13.31 -9.52 -1.07
CA ARG A 73 12.82 -8.85 0.14
C ARG A 73 12.60 -9.90 1.22
N VAL A 74 13.29 -9.76 2.35
CA VAL A 74 13.29 -10.76 3.42
C VAL A 74 13.22 -10.10 4.79
N ASP A 75 12.45 -10.71 5.69
CA ASP A 75 12.49 -10.43 7.12
C ASP A 75 13.78 -10.98 7.77
N SER A 76 13.99 -10.63 9.05
CA SER A 76 15.16 -11.05 9.83
C SER A 76 15.31 -12.57 9.94
N GLN A 77 14.21 -13.32 10.10
CA GLN A 77 14.24 -14.78 10.21
C GLN A 77 14.64 -15.44 8.89
N ARG A 78 14.12 -14.94 7.77
CA ARG A 78 14.44 -15.42 6.42
C ARG A 78 15.86 -15.06 6.01
N LEU A 79 16.35 -13.91 6.46
CA LEU A 79 17.75 -13.51 6.31
C LEU A 79 18.69 -14.49 7.03
N ASP A 80 18.40 -14.83 8.29
CA ASP A 80 19.15 -15.82 9.06
C ASP A 80 19.15 -17.21 8.39
N LEU A 81 18.01 -17.62 7.84
CA LEU A 81 17.89 -18.88 7.10
C LEU A 81 18.75 -18.90 5.84
N LEU A 82 18.89 -17.76 5.14
CA LEU A 82 19.77 -17.67 3.97
C LEU A 82 21.24 -17.83 4.37
N TYR A 83 21.68 -17.17 5.46
CA TYR A 83 23.03 -17.39 6.01
C TYR A 83 23.26 -18.86 6.39
N ALA A 84 22.31 -19.48 7.09
CA ALA A 84 22.41 -20.89 7.49
C ALA A 84 22.48 -21.86 6.30
N ARG A 85 21.89 -21.48 5.15
CA ARG A 85 21.93 -22.23 3.88
C ARG A 85 23.19 -21.95 3.05
N GLY A 86 24.13 -21.15 3.57
CA GLY A 86 25.42 -20.87 2.93
C GLY A 86 25.38 -19.75 1.88
N PHE A 87 24.29 -18.98 1.79
CA PHE A 87 24.30 -17.77 0.99
C PHE A 87 25.15 -16.69 1.68
N SER A 88 25.58 -15.69 0.90
CA SER A 88 26.19 -14.47 1.41
C SER A 88 25.33 -13.25 1.04
N PRO A 89 24.16 -13.05 1.68
CA PRO A 89 23.32 -11.87 1.45
C PRO A 89 24.07 -10.57 1.67
N LYS A 90 23.90 -9.64 0.74
CA LYS A 90 24.29 -8.24 0.89
C LYS A 90 23.04 -7.41 1.12
N VAL A 91 22.88 -6.86 2.33
CA VAL A 91 21.77 -5.95 2.64
C VAL A 91 21.95 -4.66 1.84
N LEU A 92 20.91 -4.27 1.11
CA LEU A 92 20.87 -3.01 0.38
C LEU A 92 20.35 -1.90 1.29
N PRO A 93 20.85 -0.66 1.14
CA PRO A 93 20.20 0.49 1.76
C PRO A 93 18.78 0.62 1.22
N ALA A 94 17.86 1.15 2.04
CA ALA A 94 16.56 1.56 1.53
C ALA A 94 16.75 2.55 0.37
N PRO A 95 15.93 2.49 -0.68
CA PRO A 95 16.00 3.47 -1.75
C PRO A 95 15.82 4.87 -1.15
N GLU A 96 16.81 5.75 -1.39
CA GLU A 96 16.64 7.17 -1.09
C GLU A 96 15.64 7.76 -2.09
N LYS A 97 14.82 8.73 -1.64
CA LYS A 97 13.95 9.48 -2.54
C LYS A 97 14.80 10.07 -3.67
N ALA A 98 14.42 9.79 -4.92
CA ALA A 98 15.14 10.29 -6.07
C ALA A 98 15.04 11.83 -6.10
N PHE A 99 16.15 12.49 -6.42
CA PHE A 99 16.20 13.96 -6.49
C PHE A 99 15.19 14.48 -7.52
N GLY A 100 14.30 15.38 -7.10
CA GLY A 100 13.27 15.99 -7.95
C GLY A 100 11.87 15.40 -7.79
N TYR A 101 11.69 14.38 -6.94
CA TYR A 101 10.38 13.86 -6.58
C TYR A 101 9.73 14.74 -5.50
N TYR A 102 8.40 14.77 -5.48
CA TYR A 102 7.62 15.33 -4.41
C TYR A 102 7.83 14.53 -3.11
N ASP A 103 7.96 15.25 -2.01
CA ASP A 103 7.68 14.69 -0.68
C ASP A 103 6.20 14.93 -0.33
N TYR A 104 5.71 14.32 0.76
CA TYR A 104 4.30 14.42 1.10
C TYR A 104 3.86 15.88 1.28
N ASP A 105 4.68 16.69 1.93
CA ASP A 105 4.34 18.08 2.24
C ASP A 105 4.33 18.94 0.96
N SER A 106 5.31 18.78 0.08
CA SER A 106 5.34 19.48 -1.22
C SER A 106 4.24 19.01 -2.18
N MET A 107 3.85 17.74 -2.14
CA MET A 107 2.69 17.23 -2.89
C MET A 107 1.41 17.93 -2.39
N VAL A 108 1.20 18.03 -1.07
CA VAL A 108 0.05 18.72 -0.48
C VAL A 108 0.06 20.20 -0.84
N ASP A 109 1.19 20.88 -0.69
CA ASP A 109 1.33 22.29 -1.08
C ASP A 109 0.96 22.50 -2.57
N GLN A 110 1.36 21.58 -3.44
CA GLN A 110 1.10 21.68 -4.88
C GLN A 110 -0.39 21.51 -5.23
N ILE A 111 -1.08 20.54 -4.63
CA ILE A 111 -2.52 20.33 -4.91
C ILE A 111 -3.37 21.48 -4.37
N GLU A 112 -2.99 22.06 -3.23
CA GLU A 112 -3.64 23.26 -2.68
C GLU A 112 -3.37 24.50 -3.56
N GLU A 113 -2.17 24.63 -4.11
CA GLU A 113 -1.85 25.68 -5.08
C GLU A 113 -2.69 25.54 -6.35
N TRP A 114 -2.91 24.33 -6.86
CA TRP A 114 -3.78 24.09 -8.02
C TRP A 114 -5.23 24.42 -7.73
N GLU A 115 -5.77 24.10 -6.56
CA GLU A 115 -7.13 24.50 -6.16
C GLU A 115 -7.29 26.03 -6.15
N SER A 116 -6.31 26.73 -5.58
CA SER A 116 -6.28 28.20 -5.55
C SER A 116 -6.17 28.81 -6.95
N THR A 117 -5.39 28.19 -7.83
CA THR A 117 -5.11 28.69 -9.19
C THR A 117 -6.26 28.40 -10.16
N TYR A 118 -6.90 27.23 -10.03
CA TYR A 118 -7.95 26.73 -10.90
C TYR A 118 -9.24 26.39 -10.13
N PRO A 119 -9.84 27.33 -9.38
CA PRO A 119 -10.95 27.03 -8.46
C PRO A 119 -12.25 26.58 -9.13
N GLY A 120 -12.37 26.76 -10.45
CA GLY A 120 -13.49 26.23 -11.24
C GLY A 120 -13.26 24.80 -11.77
N LEU A 121 -12.00 24.34 -11.76
CA LEU A 121 -11.61 23.05 -12.33
C LEU A 121 -11.17 22.05 -11.26
N VAL A 122 -10.60 22.53 -10.16
CA VAL A 122 -9.94 21.72 -9.14
C VAL A 122 -10.70 21.83 -7.83
N GLN A 123 -10.92 20.68 -7.20
CA GLN A 123 -11.42 20.59 -5.83
C GLN A 123 -10.58 19.59 -5.05
N VAL A 124 -10.00 20.02 -3.94
CA VAL A 124 -9.21 19.18 -3.04
C VAL A 124 -10.08 18.73 -1.87
N THR A 125 -10.01 17.45 -1.54
CA THR A 125 -10.76 16.84 -0.45
C THR A 125 -9.85 15.99 0.41
N GLU A 126 -9.83 16.27 1.71
CA GLU A 126 -9.24 15.38 2.70
C GLU A 126 -10.17 14.16 2.89
N LEU A 127 -9.70 12.96 2.54
CA LEU A 127 -10.46 11.72 2.76
C LEU A 127 -10.43 11.27 4.22
N GLY A 128 -9.37 11.66 4.94
CA GLY A 128 -9.20 11.43 6.37
C GLY A 128 -7.78 11.04 6.76
N PRO A 129 -7.51 10.90 8.07
CA PRO A 129 -6.19 10.55 8.56
C PRO A 129 -5.82 9.10 8.23
N THR A 130 -4.53 8.84 8.08
CA THR A 130 -3.97 7.49 7.98
C THR A 130 -4.12 6.70 9.28
N GLN A 131 -3.90 5.38 9.23
CA GLN A 131 -3.93 4.53 10.43
C GLN A 131 -2.91 4.97 11.48
N GLY A 132 -1.70 5.38 11.07
CA GLY A 132 -0.69 5.93 11.97
C GLY A 132 -1.08 7.29 12.55
N GLY A 133 -2.08 7.97 11.97
CA GLY A 133 -2.63 9.25 12.43
C GLY A 133 -1.71 10.45 12.19
N THR A 134 -0.61 10.25 11.49
CA THR A 134 0.41 11.29 11.27
C THR A 134 0.13 12.15 10.05
N ARG A 135 -0.55 11.60 9.05
CA ARG A 135 -0.80 12.21 7.74
C ARG A 135 -2.25 11.95 7.33
N SER A 136 -2.70 12.61 6.27
CA SER A 136 -4.04 12.40 5.70
C SER A 136 -3.94 11.93 4.26
N VAL A 137 -4.96 11.21 3.81
CA VAL A 137 -5.10 10.86 2.40
C VAL A 137 -5.88 11.98 1.71
N TRP A 138 -5.32 12.50 0.63
CA TRP A 138 -5.90 13.59 -0.15
C TRP A 138 -6.42 13.08 -1.50
N MET A 139 -7.56 13.64 -1.91
CA MET A 139 -8.13 13.42 -3.22
C MET A 139 -8.32 14.74 -3.94
N VAL A 140 -7.99 14.76 -5.22
CA VAL A 140 -8.21 15.92 -6.11
C VAL A 140 -9.25 15.52 -7.14
N LYS A 141 -10.32 16.30 -7.30
CA LYS A 141 -11.25 16.21 -8.43
C LYS A 141 -10.82 17.25 -9.48
N ILE A 142 -10.75 16.85 -10.75
CA ILE A 142 -10.56 17.72 -11.91
C ILE A 142 -11.72 17.52 -12.89
N SER A 143 -12.46 18.59 -13.20
CA SER A 143 -13.62 18.63 -14.11
C SER A 143 -14.01 20.08 -14.42
N ASP A 144 -14.58 20.38 -15.58
CA ASP A 144 -14.96 21.74 -16.02
C ASP A 144 -16.01 22.43 -15.11
N ASN A 145 -16.93 21.67 -14.50
CA ASN A 145 -17.84 22.15 -13.46
C ASN A 145 -17.63 21.39 -12.16
N VAL A 146 -16.44 21.54 -11.59
CA VAL A 146 -15.94 20.71 -10.46
C VAL A 146 -16.90 20.60 -9.27
N THR A 147 -17.72 21.62 -8.98
CA THR A 147 -18.68 21.61 -7.86
C THR A 147 -19.99 20.88 -8.14
N GLU A 148 -20.30 20.62 -9.41
CA GLU A 148 -21.52 19.94 -9.83
C GLU A 148 -21.30 18.43 -9.92
N ASN A 149 -22.40 17.70 -9.99
CA ASN A 149 -22.42 16.26 -10.25
C ASN A 149 -23.07 16.06 -11.61
N GLU A 150 -22.22 15.86 -12.62
CA GLU A 150 -22.65 15.83 -14.01
C GLU A 150 -22.91 14.41 -14.50
N ALA A 151 -23.57 14.30 -15.66
CA ALA A 151 -23.84 13.02 -16.30
C ALA A 151 -22.63 12.55 -17.12
N GLU A 152 -21.44 12.60 -16.51
CA GLU A 152 -20.15 12.29 -17.13
C GLU A 152 -19.56 10.98 -16.58
N PRO A 153 -18.72 10.28 -17.36
CA PRO A 153 -17.97 9.16 -16.86
C PRO A 153 -17.00 9.60 -15.76
N ARG A 154 -16.87 8.75 -14.73
CA ARG A 154 -15.94 8.95 -13.61
C ARG A 154 -14.75 8.03 -13.71
N VAL A 155 -13.55 8.56 -13.53
CA VAL A 155 -12.32 7.78 -13.51
C VAL A 155 -11.51 8.15 -12.27
N ILE A 156 -10.93 7.14 -11.62
CA ILE A 156 -10.00 7.33 -10.51
C ILE A 156 -8.61 6.90 -10.92
N PHE A 157 -7.62 7.72 -10.55
CA PHE A 157 -6.20 7.44 -10.66
C PHE A 157 -5.59 7.49 -9.27
N ASP A 158 -4.87 6.44 -8.91
CA ASP A 158 -4.22 6.36 -7.60
C ASP A 158 -2.72 6.09 -7.76
N GLY A 159 -1.95 6.61 -6.79
CA GLY A 159 -0.52 6.48 -6.71
C GLY A 159 -0.08 6.00 -5.33
N SER A 160 1.11 5.39 -5.30
CA SER A 160 1.83 5.02 -4.08
C SER A 160 0.97 4.29 -3.04
N ILE A 161 0.14 3.33 -3.48
CA ILE A 161 -0.53 2.39 -2.58
C ILE A 161 0.50 1.51 -1.85
N HIS A 162 1.58 1.18 -2.55
CA HIS A 162 2.82 0.77 -1.92
C HIS A 162 3.68 2.02 -1.72
N GLY A 163 4.03 2.34 -0.48
CA GLY A 163 4.74 3.58 -0.16
C GLY A 163 6.18 3.65 -0.68
N ASP A 164 6.79 2.52 -1.04
CA ASP A 164 8.10 2.46 -1.71
C ASP A 164 8.03 2.56 -3.24
N GLU A 165 6.84 2.75 -3.83
CA GLU A 165 6.63 2.89 -5.29
C GLU A 165 6.37 4.36 -5.69
N GLN A 166 7.23 5.29 -5.23
CA GLN A 166 7.06 6.75 -5.35
C GLN A 166 6.84 7.26 -6.78
N ILE A 167 7.34 6.55 -7.80
CA ILE A 167 7.10 6.91 -9.21
C ILE A 167 5.60 6.93 -9.57
N ALA A 168 4.77 6.15 -8.88
CA ALA A 168 3.34 6.13 -9.14
C ALA A 168 2.67 7.46 -8.74
N GLU A 169 3.13 8.09 -7.66
CA GLU A 169 2.68 9.44 -7.27
C GLU A 169 3.12 10.47 -8.32
N GLU A 170 4.38 10.47 -8.75
CA GLU A 170 4.86 11.39 -9.78
C GLU A 170 4.06 11.33 -11.08
N VAL A 171 3.70 10.11 -11.53
CA VAL A 171 2.88 9.93 -12.73
C VAL A 171 1.49 10.54 -12.55
N VAL A 172 0.91 10.41 -11.35
CA VAL A 172 -0.39 11.02 -11.01
C VAL A 172 -0.27 12.54 -10.96
N MET A 173 0.78 13.09 -10.35
CA MET A 173 1.03 14.53 -10.26
C MET A 173 1.27 15.16 -11.64
N GLU A 174 2.14 14.56 -12.47
CA GLU A 174 2.40 15.03 -13.85
C GLU A 174 1.13 14.96 -14.71
N PHE A 175 0.28 13.94 -14.53
CA PHE A 175 -0.95 13.86 -15.29
C PHE A 175 -1.93 14.98 -14.92
N MET A 176 -2.06 15.30 -13.64
CA MET A 176 -2.85 16.47 -13.21
C MET A 176 -2.29 17.78 -13.77
N ASP A 177 -0.97 17.99 -13.72
CA ASP A 177 -0.34 19.19 -14.30
C ASP A 177 -0.64 19.34 -15.81
N ARG A 178 -0.57 18.24 -16.56
CA ARG A 178 -0.91 18.22 -17.99
C ARG A 178 -2.37 18.52 -18.26
N LEU A 179 -3.29 18.02 -17.43
CA LEU A 179 -4.71 18.35 -17.55
C LEU A 179 -4.95 19.85 -17.37
N LEU A 180 -4.36 20.43 -16.33
CA LEU A 180 -4.56 21.85 -16.00
C LEU A 180 -3.88 22.79 -17.00
N SER A 181 -2.63 22.52 -17.35
CA SER A 181 -1.88 23.32 -18.34
C SER A 181 -2.44 23.15 -19.76
N GLY A 182 -2.89 21.94 -20.10
CA GLY A 182 -3.54 21.64 -21.37
C GLY A 182 -4.89 22.33 -21.53
N TYR A 183 -5.71 22.35 -20.47
CA TYR A 183 -6.96 23.12 -20.44
C TYR A 183 -6.70 24.63 -20.65
N ALA A 184 -5.70 25.19 -19.98
CA ALA A 184 -5.33 26.60 -20.14
C ALA A 184 -4.83 26.94 -21.56
N SER A 185 -4.27 25.97 -22.27
CA SER A 185 -3.74 26.13 -23.63
C SER A 185 -4.70 25.67 -24.75
N ALA A 186 -5.87 25.15 -24.39
CA ALA A 186 -6.88 24.60 -25.29
C ALA A 186 -6.35 23.46 -26.19
N ASP A 187 -5.56 22.54 -25.61
CA ASP A 187 -5.09 21.34 -26.29
C ASP A 187 -6.02 20.13 -26.06
N GLU A 188 -5.58 18.94 -26.45
CA GLU A 188 -6.37 17.70 -26.34
C GLU A 188 -6.71 17.29 -24.90
N TYR A 189 -5.96 17.76 -23.89
CA TYR A 189 -6.26 17.51 -22.49
C TYR A 189 -7.46 18.34 -22.03
N GLY A 190 -7.74 19.48 -22.66
CA GLY A 190 -8.92 20.29 -22.36
C GLY A 190 -10.22 19.50 -22.54
N ALA A 191 -10.32 18.73 -23.64
CA ALA A 191 -11.46 17.87 -23.90
C ALA A 191 -11.64 16.76 -22.85
N LEU A 192 -10.55 16.28 -22.23
CA LEU A 192 -10.66 15.30 -21.14
C LEU A 192 -11.29 15.91 -19.89
N VAL A 193 -10.99 17.18 -19.58
CA VAL A 193 -11.57 17.90 -18.44
C VAL A 193 -13.04 18.25 -18.68
N ASP A 194 -13.41 18.54 -19.95
CA ASP A 194 -14.80 18.82 -20.35
C ASP A 194 -15.70 17.57 -20.42
N ASP A 195 -15.13 16.38 -20.67
CA ASP A 195 -15.90 15.16 -20.92
C ASP A 195 -15.91 14.17 -19.73
N PHE A 196 -15.09 14.39 -18.69
CA PHE A 196 -14.91 13.46 -17.56
C PHE A 196 -14.81 14.15 -16.20
N GLU A 197 -15.40 13.49 -15.19
CA GLU A 197 -15.06 13.75 -13.78
C GLU A 197 -13.90 12.84 -13.36
N MET A 198 -12.69 13.40 -13.27
CA MET A 198 -11.48 12.66 -12.91
C MET A 198 -11.09 12.90 -11.45
N TYR A 199 -10.77 11.81 -10.75
CA TYR A 199 -10.38 11.81 -9.34
C TYR A 199 -8.96 11.26 -9.20
N PHE A 200 -8.15 11.94 -8.40
CA PHE A 200 -6.74 11.61 -8.22
C PHE A 200 -6.44 11.43 -6.74
N VAL A 201 -5.77 10.35 -6.38
CA VAL A 201 -5.24 10.11 -5.04
C VAL A 201 -3.73 9.89 -5.18
N PRO A 202 -2.91 10.96 -5.12
CA PRO A 202 -1.47 10.85 -5.42
C PRO A 202 -0.75 9.86 -4.50
N ILE A 203 -1.08 9.89 -3.21
CA ILE A 203 -0.49 9.00 -2.21
C ILE A 203 -1.60 8.32 -1.40
N VAL A 204 -1.88 7.06 -1.72
CA VAL A 204 -2.86 6.24 -0.98
C VAL A 204 -2.31 5.78 0.37
N ASN A 205 -0.99 5.56 0.48
CA ASN A 205 -0.32 5.16 1.72
C ASN A 205 0.70 6.21 2.19
N PRO A 206 0.27 7.36 2.75
CA PRO A 206 1.18 8.43 3.19
C PRO A 206 2.22 8.00 4.21
N ASP A 207 1.85 7.15 5.17
CA ASP A 207 2.78 6.72 6.22
C ASP A 207 3.90 5.82 5.66
N GLY A 208 3.57 4.91 4.74
CA GLY A 208 4.56 4.10 4.03
C GLY A 208 5.38 4.89 3.01
N PHE A 209 4.85 6.03 2.53
CA PHE A 209 5.58 6.93 1.62
C PHE A 209 6.64 7.76 2.35
N GLU A 210 6.33 8.24 3.56
CA GLU A 210 7.25 9.00 4.41
C GLU A 210 8.43 8.15 4.87
N VAL A 211 8.16 6.89 5.23
CA VAL A 211 9.18 5.89 5.52
C VAL A 211 9.09 4.82 4.43
N PRO A 212 9.84 4.94 3.32
CA PRO A 212 9.63 4.15 2.09
C PRO A 212 9.47 2.66 2.34
N ARG A 213 8.22 2.24 2.49
CA ARG A 213 7.80 0.88 2.83
C ARG A 213 6.64 0.50 1.94
N ARG A 214 6.71 -0.72 1.43
CA ARG A 214 5.66 -1.30 0.59
C ARG A 214 4.31 -1.36 1.29
N THR A 215 4.29 -1.71 2.57
CA THR A 215 3.07 -2.00 3.31
C THR A 215 2.53 -0.77 4.04
N ASN A 216 1.25 -0.85 4.41
CA ASN A 216 0.64 0.13 5.29
C ASN A 216 1.33 0.11 6.66
N SER A 217 1.48 1.29 7.26
CA SER A 217 1.73 1.46 8.69
C SER A 217 0.56 0.88 9.50
N ARG A 218 0.86 0.29 10.66
CA ARG A 218 -0.15 -0.23 11.60
C ARG A 218 -0.30 0.65 12.83
#